data_AF-A0A5Q3HJU8-F1
#
_entry.id   AF-A0A5Q3HJU8-F1
#
_cell.length_a   1.000
_cell.length_b   1.000
_cell.length_c   1.000
_cell.angle_alpha   90.00
_cell.angle_beta   90.00
_cell.angle_gamma   90.00
#
_symmetry.space_group_name_H-M   'P 1'
#
loop_
_entity.id
_entity.type
_entity.pdbx_description
1 polymer ?
#
loop_
_entity_poly.entity_id
_entity_poly.type
_entity_poly.pdbx_seq_one_letter_code
_entity_poly.pdbx_strand_id
1 'polypeptide(L)'
;MDASTETRIESRTETWIKWTIVALLCVVLVLGALNFNRIPTYRAWVTETSPEVSMRYAQLSGQMDETALRKHFEGLALQCYNEPDQPGRVAERICWAGIDKADGGAALTLAAFLNKGRLTSVVVHVPWWVHGTWRGRLVAQYGKANRAGFVSVLGGPVLRWTLPNGTLEYNRDQSWNPLEWSAVFWTARAGDAKAGTP
;
A
#
# COMPACT_ATOMS: atom_id res chain seq x y z
N MET A 1 -25.49 -54.61 -6.72
CA MET A 1 -24.92 -53.28 -7.08
C MET A 1 -24.18 -53.48 -8.38
N ASP A 2 -24.67 -52.89 -9.47
CA ASP A 2 -24.13 -53.11 -10.82
C ASP A 2 -22.80 -52.38 -11.00
N ALA A 3 -21.77 -53.11 -11.42
CA ALA A 3 -20.45 -52.61 -11.76
C ALA A 3 -20.46 -51.48 -12.84
N SER A 4 -21.57 -51.34 -13.58
CA SER A 4 -21.78 -50.25 -14.55
C SER A 4 -22.02 -48.88 -13.89
N THR A 5 -22.46 -48.86 -12.63
CA THR A 5 -22.73 -47.61 -11.90
C THR A 5 -21.45 -47.01 -11.32
N GLU A 6 -20.52 -47.87 -10.90
CA GLU A 6 -19.25 -47.49 -10.28
C GLU A 6 -18.30 -46.81 -11.28
N THR A 7 -18.17 -47.38 -12.48
CA THR A 7 -17.34 -46.81 -13.57
C THR A 7 -17.83 -45.45 -14.07
N ARG A 8 -19.14 -45.19 -14.01
CA ARG A 8 -19.73 -43.89 -14.43
C ARG A 8 -19.46 -42.78 -13.41
N ILE A 9 -19.30 -43.10 -12.13
CA ILE A 9 -18.99 -42.11 -11.07
C ILE A 9 -17.52 -41.69 -11.18
N GLU A 10 -16.60 -42.62 -11.38
CA GLU A 10 -15.16 -42.33 -11.53
C GLU A 10 -14.87 -41.43 -12.73
N SER A 11 -15.45 -41.75 -13.90
CA SER A 11 -15.32 -40.95 -15.13
C SER A 11 -15.79 -39.50 -14.96
N ARG A 12 -16.90 -39.31 -14.22
CA ARG A 12 -17.44 -37.97 -13.93
C ARG A 12 -16.50 -37.20 -13.01
N THR A 13 -15.98 -37.82 -11.95
CA THR A 13 -15.07 -37.15 -11.01
C THR A 13 -13.77 -36.68 -11.68
N GLU A 14 -13.19 -37.47 -12.56
CA GLU A 14 -11.94 -37.11 -13.25
C GLU A 14 -12.13 -35.87 -14.16
N THR A 15 -13.26 -35.80 -14.86
CA THR A 15 -13.58 -34.67 -15.75
C THR A 15 -13.76 -33.38 -14.95
N TRP A 16 -14.45 -33.43 -13.81
CA TRP A 16 -14.65 -32.26 -12.95
C TRP A 16 -13.35 -31.75 -12.32
N ILE A 17 -12.45 -32.65 -11.91
CA ILE A 17 -11.14 -32.27 -11.39
C ILE A 17 -10.32 -31.53 -12.45
N LYS A 18 -10.27 -32.04 -13.69
CA LYS A 18 -9.55 -31.39 -14.81
C LYS A 18 -10.06 -29.98 -15.06
N TRP A 19 -11.38 -29.79 -15.15
CA TRP A 19 -11.98 -28.46 -15.35
C TRP A 19 -11.72 -27.52 -14.18
N THR A 20 -11.74 -28.03 -12.94
CA THR A 20 -11.44 -27.22 -11.74
C THR A 20 -9.99 -26.73 -11.77
N ILE A 21 -9.04 -27.59 -12.13
CA ILE A 21 -7.62 -27.20 -12.25
C ILE A 21 -7.44 -26.16 -13.36
N VAL A 22 -8.05 -26.37 -14.53
CA VAL A 22 -7.98 -25.41 -15.64
C VAL A 22 -8.55 -24.06 -15.23
N ALA A 23 -9.72 -24.04 -14.59
CA ALA A 23 -10.33 -22.81 -14.09
C ALA A 23 -9.43 -22.08 -13.08
N LEU A 24 -8.83 -22.81 -12.14
CA LEU A 24 -7.91 -22.25 -11.15
C LEU A 24 -6.66 -21.66 -11.81
N LEU A 25 -6.07 -22.35 -12.79
CA LEU A 25 -4.93 -21.83 -13.55
C LEU A 25 -5.31 -20.56 -14.33
N CYS A 26 -6.48 -20.54 -14.96
CA CYS A 26 -6.98 -19.33 -15.64
C CYS A 26 -7.13 -18.16 -14.66
N VAL A 27 -7.68 -18.39 -13.47
CA VAL A 27 -7.80 -17.34 -12.43
C VAL A 27 -6.42 -16.84 -12.00
N VAL A 28 -5.46 -17.72 -11.75
CA VAL A 28 -4.08 -17.33 -11.39
C VAL A 28 -3.41 -16.52 -12.50
N LEU A 29 -3.58 -16.93 -13.76
CA LEU A 29 -3.03 -16.19 -14.91
C LEU A 29 -3.67 -14.81 -15.07
N VAL A 30 -5.00 -14.70 -14.92
CA VAL A 30 -5.70 -13.41 -14.96
C VAL A 30 -5.23 -12.51 -13.82
N LEU A 31 -5.14 -13.03 -12.58
CA LEU A 31 -4.63 -12.26 -11.45
C LEU A 31 -3.18 -11.81 -11.68
N GLY A 32 -2.31 -12.70 -12.18
CA GLY A 32 -0.93 -12.38 -12.52
C GLY A 32 -0.83 -11.29 -13.60
N ALA A 33 -1.63 -11.39 -14.66
CA ALA A 33 -1.65 -10.41 -15.75
C ALA A 33 -2.15 -9.03 -15.27
N LEU A 34 -3.26 -8.99 -14.51
CA LEU A 34 -3.82 -7.75 -13.96
C LEU A 34 -2.88 -7.06 -12.97
N ASN A 35 -1.93 -7.79 -12.38
CA ASN A 35 -1.04 -7.29 -11.33
C ASN A 35 0.44 -7.36 -11.74
N PHE A 36 0.76 -7.52 -13.02
CA PHE A 36 2.13 -7.73 -13.49
C PHE A 36 3.09 -6.63 -13.02
N ASN A 37 2.62 -5.38 -12.96
CA ASN A 37 3.39 -4.22 -12.50
C ASN A 37 3.75 -4.27 -11.00
N ARG A 38 3.11 -5.13 -10.20
CA ARG A 38 3.36 -5.29 -8.76
C ARG A 38 4.29 -6.45 -8.42
N ILE A 39 4.48 -7.39 -9.35
CA ILE A 39 5.36 -8.55 -9.18
C ILE A 39 6.79 -8.12 -8.84
N PRO A 40 7.40 -7.10 -9.47
CA PRO A 40 8.74 -6.65 -9.11
C PRO A 40 8.86 -6.23 -7.65
N THR A 41 7.85 -5.54 -7.09
CA THR A 41 7.85 -5.10 -5.68
C THR A 41 7.81 -6.28 -4.72
N TYR A 42 6.93 -7.27 -4.98
CA TYR A 42 6.87 -8.47 -4.14
C TYR A 42 8.14 -9.31 -4.26
N ARG A 43 8.71 -9.42 -5.47
CA ARG A 43 9.97 -10.11 -5.68
C ARG A 43 11.09 -9.44 -4.88
N ALA A 44 11.26 -8.13 -5.02
CA ALA A 44 12.25 -7.36 -4.26
C ALA A 44 12.09 -7.58 -2.75
N TRP A 45 10.86 -7.51 -2.24
CA TRP A 45 10.58 -7.77 -0.82
C TRP A 45 10.98 -9.18 -0.34
N VAL A 46 10.83 -10.22 -1.18
CA VAL A 46 11.24 -11.59 -0.81
C VAL A 46 12.75 -11.79 -0.94
N THR A 47 13.39 -11.14 -1.92
CA THR A 47 14.79 -11.43 -2.28
C THR A 47 15.80 -10.45 -1.69
N GLU A 48 15.37 -9.26 -1.28
CA GLU A 48 16.23 -8.19 -0.78
C GLU A 48 15.91 -7.91 0.69
N THR A 49 16.94 -7.64 1.49
CA THR A 49 16.74 -7.19 2.89
C THR A 49 16.67 -5.67 2.90
N SER A 50 15.54 -5.12 3.35
CA SER A 50 15.33 -3.67 3.46
C SER A 50 15.20 -3.25 4.92
N PRO A 51 15.53 -2.00 5.28
CA PRO A 51 15.47 -1.57 6.67
C PRO A 51 14.03 -1.52 7.21
N GLU A 52 13.91 -1.61 8.53
CA GLU A 52 12.73 -1.20 9.27
C GLU A 52 12.74 0.33 9.45
N VAL A 53 11.59 0.97 9.29
CA VAL A 53 11.43 2.41 9.48
C VAL A 53 10.45 2.72 10.60
N SER A 54 10.75 3.72 11.43
CA SER A 54 9.74 4.33 12.31
C SER A 54 9.14 5.56 11.61
N MET A 55 7.84 5.53 11.37
CA MET A 55 7.16 6.56 10.57
C MET A 55 7.01 7.86 11.34
N ARG A 56 6.81 7.77 12.66
CA ARG A 56 6.62 8.92 13.56
C ARG A 56 5.62 9.93 12.96
N TYR A 57 4.46 9.46 12.48
CA TYR A 57 3.53 10.24 11.66
C TYR A 57 3.12 11.60 12.26
N ALA A 58 3.08 11.73 13.59
CA ALA A 58 2.76 12.99 14.27
C ALA A 58 3.85 14.08 14.10
N GLN A 59 5.09 13.69 13.77
CA GLN A 59 6.22 14.59 13.53
C GLN A 59 6.35 15.02 12.07
N LEU A 60 5.71 14.30 11.14
CA LEU A 60 5.63 14.74 9.74
C LEU A 60 4.93 16.10 9.67
N SER A 61 5.33 16.94 8.73
CA SER A 61 4.79 18.29 8.56
C SER A 61 4.81 18.72 7.11
N GLY A 62 3.79 19.47 6.70
CA GLY A 62 3.75 20.10 5.38
C GLY A 62 4.85 21.13 5.13
N GLN A 63 5.60 21.53 6.18
CA GLN A 63 6.75 22.41 6.06
C GLN A 63 8.05 21.66 5.74
N MET A 64 8.09 20.33 5.85
CA MET A 64 9.31 19.58 5.57
C MET A 64 9.69 19.70 4.10
N ASP A 65 10.91 20.15 3.85
CA ASP A 65 11.56 20.00 2.55
C ASP A 65 12.24 18.62 2.45
N GLU A 66 12.89 18.34 1.31
CA GLU A 66 13.59 17.06 1.12
C GLU A 66 14.69 16.82 2.16
N THR A 67 15.43 17.85 2.56
CA THR A 67 16.51 17.72 3.54
C THR A 67 15.94 17.33 4.91
N ALA A 68 14.88 18.01 5.35
CA ALA A 68 14.17 17.68 6.58
C ALA A 68 13.56 16.27 6.51
N LEU A 69 13.01 15.87 5.37
CA LEU A 69 12.46 14.53 5.13
C LEU A 69 13.54 13.45 5.23
N ARG A 70 14.72 13.65 4.61
CA ARG A 70 15.85 12.72 4.70
C ARG A 70 16.35 12.57 6.13
N LYS A 71 16.40 13.66 6.88
CA LYS A 71 16.73 13.64 8.31
C LYS A 71 15.66 12.91 9.14
N HIS A 72 14.38 13.10 8.81
CA HIS A 72 13.28 12.38 9.45
C HIS A 72 13.35 10.87 9.22
N PHE A 73 13.90 10.43 8.10
CA PHE A 73 14.13 9.02 7.79
C PHE A 73 15.62 8.66 7.76
N GLU A 74 16.39 9.18 8.72
CA GLU A 74 17.82 8.88 8.84
C GLU A 74 18.05 7.35 8.87
N GLY A 75 19.00 6.88 8.06
CA GLY A 75 19.28 5.46 7.85
C GLY A 75 18.50 4.81 6.70
N LEU A 76 17.50 5.48 6.12
CA LEU A 76 16.79 5.04 4.92
C LEU A 76 17.37 5.70 3.66
N ALA A 77 17.81 4.89 2.70
CA ALA A 77 18.34 5.38 1.42
C ALA A 77 17.20 5.84 0.48
N LEU A 78 16.66 7.04 0.73
CA LEU A 78 15.62 7.63 -0.11
C LEU A 78 16.17 8.02 -1.49
N GLN A 79 15.61 7.42 -2.54
CA GLN A 79 15.86 7.78 -3.93
C GLN A 79 14.82 8.80 -4.37
N CYS A 80 15.26 10.02 -4.71
CA CYS A 80 14.36 11.11 -5.08
C CYS A 80 14.52 11.46 -6.56
N TYR A 81 13.40 11.57 -7.27
CA TYR A 81 13.34 11.91 -8.68
C TYR A 81 12.24 12.95 -8.94
N ASN A 82 12.39 13.71 -10.02
CA ASN A 82 11.36 14.65 -10.46
C ASN A 82 10.30 13.89 -11.25
N GLU A 83 9.03 14.14 -10.96
CA GLU A 83 7.93 13.58 -11.74
C GLU A 83 7.71 14.46 -12.99
N PRO A 84 7.69 13.87 -14.21
CA PRO A 84 7.43 14.63 -15.43
C PRO A 84 6.12 15.42 -15.35
N ASP A 85 6.11 16.65 -15.89
CA ASP A 85 4.91 17.50 -15.91
C ASP A 85 3.90 16.97 -16.93
N GLN A 86 2.93 16.18 -16.46
CA GLN A 86 1.91 15.51 -17.28
C GLN A 86 0.52 15.64 -16.63
N PRO A 87 -0.58 15.60 -17.42
CA PRO A 87 -1.93 15.55 -16.87
C PRO A 87 -2.09 14.41 -15.86
N GLY A 88 -2.52 14.73 -14.64
CA GLY A 88 -2.66 13.75 -13.55
C GLY A 88 -1.42 13.61 -12.65
N ARG A 89 -0.39 14.44 -12.84
CA ARG A 89 0.76 14.52 -11.93
C ARG A 89 0.31 14.69 -10.47
N VAL A 90 0.89 13.90 -9.57
CA VAL A 90 0.56 13.90 -8.14
C VAL A 90 1.55 14.72 -7.32
N ALA A 91 2.80 14.81 -7.77
CA ALA A 91 3.85 15.57 -7.12
C ALA A 91 4.83 16.21 -8.13
N GLU A 92 5.58 17.23 -7.74
CA GLU A 92 6.73 17.69 -8.53
C GLU A 92 7.94 16.77 -8.32
N ARG A 93 8.06 16.23 -7.10
CA ARG A 93 9.19 15.40 -6.70
C ARG A 93 8.71 14.26 -5.82
N ILE A 94 9.23 13.06 -6.09
CA ILE A 94 8.89 11.83 -5.38
C ILE A 94 10.17 11.26 -4.79
N CYS A 95 10.15 10.97 -3.50
CA CYS A 95 11.21 10.28 -2.78
C CYS A 95 10.70 8.90 -2.37
N TRP A 96 11.38 7.84 -2.78
CA TRP A 96 10.95 6.47 -2.53
C TRP A 96 12.06 5.60 -1.92
N ALA A 97 11.66 4.56 -1.19
CA ALA A 97 12.54 3.48 -0.78
C ALA A 97 11.75 2.17 -0.58
N GLY A 98 12.41 1.03 -0.81
CA GLY A 98 11.96 -0.27 -0.32
C GLY A 98 12.18 -0.37 1.19
N ILE A 99 11.24 -1.00 1.90
CA ILE A 99 11.28 -1.22 3.35
C ILE A 99 10.68 -2.59 3.68
N ASP A 100 11.17 -3.25 4.72
CA ASP A 100 10.62 -4.55 5.14
C ASP A 100 9.53 -4.37 6.21
N LYS A 101 9.68 -3.33 7.02
CA LYS A 101 8.76 -3.01 8.12
C LYS A 101 8.60 -1.51 8.30
N ALA A 102 7.41 -1.10 8.72
CA ALA A 102 7.12 0.23 9.22
C ALA A 102 6.44 0.15 10.59
N ASP A 103 6.97 0.91 11.56
CA ASP A 103 6.59 0.93 12.97
C ASP A 103 6.57 -0.45 13.64
N GLY A 104 7.22 -1.46 13.07
CA GLY A 104 7.27 -2.87 13.50
C GLY A 104 6.30 -3.83 12.79
N GLY A 105 5.56 -3.38 11.77
CA GLY A 105 4.63 -4.19 10.97
C GLY A 105 5.16 -4.35 9.54
N ALA A 106 4.88 -5.48 8.88
CA ALA A 106 5.39 -5.74 7.53
C ALA A 106 4.93 -4.65 6.55
N ALA A 107 5.87 -4.13 5.76
CA ALA A 107 5.66 -3.10 4.74
C ALA A 107 6.41 -3.51 3.46
N LEU A 108 6.12 -2.84 2.35
CA LEU A 108 6.77 -3.09 1.06
C LEU A 108 7.64 -1.90 0.65
N THR A 109 7.04 -0.71 0.66
CA THR A 109 7.70 0.51 0.19
C THR A 109 7.17 1.73 0.95
N LEU A 110 8.00 2.77 0.96
CA LEU A 110 7.66 4.11 1.40
C LEU A 110 7.82 5.06 0.22
N ALA A 111 6.82 5.91 -0.02
CA ALA A 111 6.87 6.99 -0.98
C ALA A 111 6.45 8.30 -0.33
N ALA A 112 7.25 9.35 -0.51
CA ALA A 112 6.99 10.70 -0.04
C ALA A 112 6.89 11.64 -1.24
N PHE A 113 5.87 12.49 -1.23
CA PHE A 113 5.49 13.33 -2.34
C PHE A 113 5.70 14.78 -1.93
N LEU A 114 6.42 15.54 -2.77
CA LEU A 114 6.70 16.95 -2.55
C LEU A 114 6.13 17.79 -3.69
N ASN A 115 5.47 18.88 -3.33
CA ASN A 115 5.04 19.92 -4.25
C ASN A 115 5.60 21.27 -3.79
N LYS A 116 6.17 22.05 -4.71
CA LYS A 116 6.83 23.32 -4.42
C LYS A 116 7.92 23.17 -3.34
N GLY A 117 8.66 22.06 -3.40
CA GLY A 117 9.70 21.73 -2.44
C GLY A 117 9.21 21.36 -1.03
N ARG A 118 7.90 21.17 -0.82
CA ARG A 118 7.30 20.89 0.48
C ARG A 118 6.56 19.56 0.48
N LEU A 119 6.66 18.81 1.57
CA LEU A 119 6.01 17.52 1.76
C LEU A 119 4.48 17.69 1.74
N THR A 120 3.79 16.95 0.87
CA THR A 120 2.33 16.93 0.80
C THR A 120 1.74 15.65 1.32
N SER A 121 2.39 14.52 1.04
CA SER A 121 1.93 13.22 1.50
C SER A 121 3.05 12.21 1.65
N VAL A 122 2.82 11.21 2.50
CA VAL A 122 3.67 10.02 2.65
C VAL A 122 2.77 8.79 2.58
N VAL A 123 3.21 7.78 1.85
CA VAL A 123 2.47 6.53 1.62
C VAL A 123 3.35 5.36 1.98
N VAL A 124 2.83 4.48 2.83
CA VAL A 124 3.44 3.17 3.10
C VAL A 124 2.56 2.10 2.51
N HIS A 125 3.12 1.31 1.60
CA HIS A 125 2.44 0.15 1.05
C HIS A 125 2.54 -1.03 2.00
N VAL A 126 1.39 -1.60 2.32
CA VAL A 126 1.20 -2.67 3.28
C VAL A 126 0.80 -3.94 2.52
N PRO A 127 1.54 -5.05 2.69
CA PRO A 127 1.18 -6.30 2.05
C PRO A 127 -0.22 -6.76 2.45
N TRP A 128 -0.93 -7.34 1.50
CA TRP A 128 -2.31 -7.75 1.67
C TRP A 128 -2.57 -8.57 2.94
N TRP A 129 -1.71 -9.56 3.21
CA TRP A 129 -1.91 -10.54 4.29
C TRP A 129 -1.77 -9.97 5.70
N VAL A 130 -1.16 -8.78 5.87
CA VAL A 130 -1.03 -8.10 7.17
C VAL A 130 -2.07 -6.99 7.38
N HIS A 131 -3.07 -6.86 6.51
CA HIS A 131 -4.06 -5.79 6.58
C HIS A 131 -4.73 -5.64 7.96
N GLY A 132 -5.24 -6.75 8.50
CA GLY A 132 -5.92 -6.75 9.80
C GLY A 132 -5.00 -6.33 10.95
N THR A 133 -3.75 -6.80 10.94
CA THR A 133 -2.74 -6.46 11.95
C THR A 133 -2.39 -4.98 11.91
N TRP A 134 -2.22 -4.39 10.72
CA TRP A 134 -1.99 -2.96 10.55
C TRP A 134 -3.15 -2.12 11.07
N ARG A 135 -4.39 -2.49 10.72
CA ARG A 135 -5.58 -1.81 11.25
C ARG A 135 -5.61 -1.83 12.78
N GLY A 136 -5.37 -2.98 13.39
CA GLY A 136 -5.32 -3.11 14.85
C GLY A 136 -4.24 -2.22 15.49
N ARG A 137 -3.07 -2.12 14.85
CA ARG A 137 -1.97 -1.27 15.30
C ARG A 137 -2.28 0.22 15.24
N LEU A 138 -2.83 0.68 14.12
CA LEU A 138 -3.20 2.09 13.98
C LEU A 138 -4.28 2.46 15.01
N VAL A 139 -5.22 1.55 15.28
CA VAL A 139 -6.22 1.75 16.35
C VAL A 139 -5.58 1.79 17.73
N ALA A 140 -4.61 0.92 18.01
CA ALA A 140 -3.90 0.91 19.29
C ALA A 140 -3.06 2.19 19.50
N GLN A 141 -2.45 2.71 18.43
CA GLN A 141 -1.56 3.87 18.49
C GLN A 141 -2.28 5.22 18.46
N TYR A 142 -3.35 5.33 17.67
CA TYR A 142 -4.06 6.59 17.42
C TYR A 142 -5.51 6.61 17.91
N GLY A 143 -5.96 5.54 18.54
CA GLY A 143 -7.34 5.39 19.00
C GLY A 143 -8.32 5.06 17.88
N LYS A 144 -9.61 5.27 18.15
CA LYS A 144 -10.69 4.95 17.21
C LYS A 144 -10.66 5.92 16.01
N ALA A 145 -10.56 5.36 14.80
CA ALA A 145 -10.68 6.14 13.57
C ALA A 145 -12.10 6.69 13.36
N ASN A 146 -12.17 7.83 12.69
CA ASN A 146 -13.37 8.29 12.03
C ASN A 146 -13.50 7.59 10.67
N ARG A 147 -14.74 7.33 10.23
CA ARG A 147 -14.97 6.92 8.84
C ARG A 147 -14.74 8.14 7.94
N ALA A 148 -13.90 8.00 6.92
CA ALA A 148 -13.67 9.04 5.94
C ALA A 148 -13.89 8.47 4.54
N GLY A 149 -14.87 9.03 3.83
CA GLY A 149 -15.21 8.78 2.42
C GLY A 149 -14.57 7.57 1.71
N PHE A 150 -13.96 7.86 0.56
CA PHE A 150 -13.30 6.91 -0.34
C PHE A 150 -12.01 7.54 -0.85
N VAL A 151 -10.94 6.75 -1.06
CA VAL A 151 -9.61 7.26 -1.52
C VAL A 151 -9.62 7.66 -3.00
N SER A 152 -10.56 7.13 -3.79
CA SER A 152 -10.79 7.51 -5.18
C SER A 152 -12.13 6.94 -5.68
N VAL A 153 -12.51 7.23 -6.94
CA VAL A 153 -13.71 6.68 -7.61
C VAL A 153 -13.71 5.14 -7.67
N LEU A 154 -12.53 4.51 -7.65
CA LEU A 154 -12.34 3.05 -7.60
C LEU A 154 -11.77 2.57 -6.25
N GLY A 155 -11.50 3.50 -5.34
CA GLY A 155 -10.92 3.24 -4.05
C GLY A 155 -11.97 2.73 -3.07
N GLY A 156 -11.57 1.80 -2.21
CA GLY A 156 -12.41 1.36 -1.09
C GLY A 156 -12.59 2.46 -0.04
N PRO A 157 -13.52 2.25 0.90
CA PRO A 157 -13.73 3.16 2.02
C PRO A 157 -12.50 3.20 2.93
N VAL A 158 -12.26 4.34 3.58
CA VAL A 158 -11.12 4.51 4.49
C VAL A 158 -11.48 4.89 5.92
N LEU A 159 -10.55 4.53 6.79
CA LEU A 159 -10.44 4.99 8.16
C LEU A 159 -9.51 6.20 8.18
N ARG A 160 -9.86 7.23 8.95
CA ARG A 160 -9.06 8.44 9.11
C ARG A 160 -8.82 8.78 10.57
N TRP A 161 -7.60 9.14 10.88
CA TRP A 161 -7.18 9.74 12.15
C TRP A 161 -6.68 11.16 11.90
N THR A 162 -7.07 12.09 12.76
CA THR A 162 -6.54 13.45 12.73
C THR A 162 -5.28 13.50 13.59
N LEU A 163 -4.20 13.98 13.00
CA LEU A 163 -2.93 14.25 13.68
C LEU A 163 -2.70 15.76 13.77
N PRO A 164 -1.77 16.24 14.61
CA PRO A 164 -1.51 17.67 14.75
C PRO A 164 -1.22 18.38 13.41
N ASN A 165 -0.39 17.76 12.57
CA ASN A 165 0.12 18.34 11.32
C ASN A 165 -0.50 17.73 10.04
N GLY A 166 -1.57 16.95 10.16
CA GLY A 166 -2.12 16.24 9.01
C GLY A 166 -3.19 15.21 9.35
N THR A 167 -3.49 14.36 8.38
CA THR A 167 -4.41 13.25 8.53
C THR A 167 -3.74 11.95 8.13
N LEU A 168 -4.00 10.90 8.88
CA LEU A 168 -3.58 9.54 8.56
C LEU A 168 -4.80 8.78 8.05
N GLU A 169 -4.67 8.04 6.97
CA GLU A 169 -5.73 7.24 6.36
C GLU A 169 -5.27 5.82 6.10
N TYR A 170 -6.21 4.88 6.17
CA TYR A 170 -5.96 3.47 5.90
C TYR A 170 -7.18 2.81 5.27
N ASN A 171 -6.97 1.89 4.34
CA ASN A 171 -8.04 1.06 3.78
C ASN A 171 -8.86 0.43 4.91
N ARG A 172 -10.18 0.68 4.93
CA ARG A 172 -11.06 0.10 5.93
C ARG A 172 -11.23 -1.40 5.71
N ASP A 173 -11.40 -1.74 4.44
CA ASP A 173 -11.71 -3.07 3.96
C ASP A 173 -10.49 -3.62 3.21
N GLN A 174 -10.20 -4.89 3.42
CA GLN A 174 -9.15 -5.61 2.71
C GLN A 174 -9.64 -5.90 1.28
N SER A 175 -8.77 -5.74 0.28
CA SER A 175 -9.10 -6.12 -1.09
C SER A 175 -9.38 -7.62 -1.21
N TRP A 176 -10.21 -8.04 -2.15
CA TRP A 176 -10.36 -9.47 -2.49
C TRP A 176 -9.19 -10.01 -3.32
N ASN A 177 -8.43 -9.13 -3.97
CA ASN A 177 -7.24 -9.50 -4.74
C ASN A 177 -6.01 -9.51 -3.81
N PRO A 178 -5.36 -10.67 -3.58
CA PRO A 178 -4.23 -10.78 -2.66
C PRO A 178 -2.95 -10.11 -3.17
N LEU A 179 -2.92 -9.71 -4.45
CA LEU A 179 -1.81 -8.95 -5.04
C LEU A 179 -2.00 -7.42 -4.89
N GLU A 180 -3.18 -6.96 -4.47
CA GLU A 180 -3.38 -5.56 -4.05
C GLU A 180 -2.74 -5.32 -2.69
N TRP A 181 -1.98 -4.24 -2.56
CA TRP A 181 -1.56 -3.76 -1.25
C TRP A 181 -2.66 -2.90 -0.61
N SER A 182 -2.67 -2.86 0.72
CA SER A 182 -3.28 -1.74 1.43
C SER A 182 -2.26 -0.60 1.50
N ALA A 183 -2.70 0.59 1.87
CA ALA A 183 -1.77 1.69 2.08
C ALA A 183 -2.15 2.55 3.27
N VAL A 184 -1.12 2.95 4.02
CA VAL A 184 -1.21 3.96 5.06
C VAL A 184 -0.83 5.30 4.41
N PHE A 185 -1.76 6.23 4.35
CA PHE A 185 -1.56 7.53 3.73
C PHE A 185 -1.52 8.60 4.81
N TRP A 186 -0.41 9.31 4.92
CA TRP A 186 -0.36 10.56 5.64
C TRP A 186 -0.47 11.71 4.65
N THR A 187 -1.31 12.70 4.96
CA THR A 187 -1.49 13.91 4.15
C THR A 187 -1.34 15.14 5.03
N ALA A 188 -0.57 16.11 4.57
CA ALA A 188 -0.37 17.38 5.27
C ALA A 188 -1.69 18.15 5.41
N ARG A 189 -1.83 18.92 6.50
CA ARG A 189 -3.01 19.75 6.70
C ARG A 189 -3.05 20.89 5.67
N ALA A 190 -4.23 21.14 5.09
CA ALA A 190 -4.43 22.29 4.21
C ALA A 190 -4.12 23.60 4.96
N GLY A 191 -3.05 24.29 4.55
CA GLY A 191 -2.53 25.49 5.21
C GLY A 191 -1.02 25.43 5.44
N ASP A 192 -0.47 24.25 5.73
CA ASP A 192 0.96 24.10 6.02
C ASP A 192 1.80 24.24 4.73
N ALA A 193 1.31 23.77 3.59
CA ALA A 193 2.05 23.88 2.32
C ALA A 193 2.17 25.32 1.76
N LYS A 194 1.52 26.34 2.36
CA LYS A 194 1.49 27.72 1.84
C LYS A 194 2.56 28.66 2.41
N ALA A 195 3.36 28.26 3.40
CA ALA A 195 4.29 29.17 4.08
C ALA A 195 5.69 29.26 3.43
N GLY A 196 5.75 29.23 2.10
CA GLY A 196 6.96 29.47 1.32
C GLY A 196 6.74 30.60 0.32
N THR A 197 6.63 31.83 0.83
CA THR A 197 6.77 33.03 -0.02
C THR A 197 8.27 33.20 -0.32
N PRO A 198 8.67 33.49 -1.58
CA PRO A 198 10.07 33.63 -1.98
C PRO A 198 10.83 34.71 -1.22
#